data_AF-X1M1X3-F1
#
_entry.id   AF-X1M1X3-F1
#
_cell.length_a   1.000
_cell.length_b   1.000
_cell.length_c   1.000
_cell.angle_alpha   90.00
_cell.angle_beta   90.00
_cell.angle_gamma   90.00
#
_symmetry.space_group_name_H-M   'P 1'
#
loop_
_entity.id
_entity.type
_entity.pdbx_description
1 polymer ?
#
loop_
_entity_poly.entity_id
_entity_poly.type
_entity_poly.pdbx_seq_one_letter_code
_entity_poly.pdbx_strand_id
1 'polypeptide(L)' 'CGACISICPTGVLSLDKETFKLKFDYEKCIVCGNCVEACPLQAIKVIF' A
#
# COMPACT_ATOMS: atom_id res chain seq x y z
N CYS A 1 5.96 7.98 3.24
CA CYS A 1 7.01 7.24 4.00
C CYS A 1 7.37 5.90 3.36
N GLY A 2 6.47 5.21 2.65
CA GLY A 2 6.77 3.93 2.02
C GLY A 2 6.62 2.70 2.94
N ALA A 3 6.18 2.88 4.19
CA ALA A 3 5.95 1.77 5.12
C ALA A 3 5.00 0.69 4.55
N CYS A 4 3.96 1.11 3.85
CA CYS A 4 3.00 0.22 3.20
C CYS A 4 3.64 -0.65 2.09
N ILE A 5 4.71 -0.18 1.44
CA ILE A 5 5.43 -0.91 0.39
C ILE A 5 6.26 -2.03 1.03
N SER A 6 6.97 -1.71 2.11
CA SER A 6 7.83 -2.66 2.81
C SER A 6 7.08 -3.80 3.50
N ILE A 7 5.87 -3.54 4.00
CA ILE A 7 5.05 -4.56 4.69
C ILE A 7 4.19 -5.41 3.75
N CYS A 8 4.07 -5.01 2.47
CA CYS A 8 3.15 -5.66 1.55
C CYS A 8 3.72 -7.03 1.11
N PRO A 9 3.08 -8.16 1.47
CA PRO A 9 3.60 -9.48 1.15
C PRO A 9 3.53 -9.80 -0.35
N THR A 10 2.59 -9.19 -1.07
CA THR A 10 2.39 -9.39 -2.50
C THR A 10 3.09 -8.34 -3.38
N GLY A 11 3.73 -7.34 -2.77
CA GLY A 11 4.47 -6.30 -3.50
C GLY A 11 3.61 -5.41 -4.40
N VAL A 12 2.30 -5.28 -4.13
CA VAL A 12 1.36 -4.55 -5.01
C VAL A 12 1.43 -3.03 -4.89
N LEU A 13 2.12 -2.52 -3.89
CA LEU A 13 2.28 -1.09 -3.65
C LEU A 13 3.66 -0.66 -4.14
N SER A 14 3.72 0.41 -4.93
CA SER A 14 4.99 0.99 -5.39
C SER A 14 4.91 2.51 -5.36
N LEU A 15 6.06 3.18 -5.17
CA LEU A 15 6.14 4.64 -5.17
C LEU A 15 6.72 5.11 -6.50
N ASP A 16 6.00 5.99 -7.18
CA ASP A 16 6.49 6.70 -8.33
C ASP A 16 7.50 7.76 -7.88
N LYS A 17 8.75 7.67 -8.34
CA LYS A 17 9.85 8.53 -7.86
C LYS A 17 9.77 9.96 -8.39
N GLU A 18 9.05 10.19 -9.47
CA GLU A 18 8.93 11.49 -10.13
C GLU A 18 7.75 12.28 -9.57
N THR A 19 6.60 11.61 -9.41
CA THR A 19 5.36 12.23 -8.96
C THR A 19 5.07 12.06 -7.47
N PHE A 20 5.85 11.22 -6.78
CA PHE A 20 5.60 10.79 -5.39
C PHE A 20 4.21 10.17 -5.16
N LYS A 21 3.55 9.73 -6.24
CA LYS A 21 2.26 9.05 -6.16
C LYS A 21 2.46 7.57 -5.85
N LEU A 22 1.56 7.03 -5.04
CA LEU A 22 1.49 5.60 -4.78
C LEU A 22 0.77 4.92 -5.95
N LYS A 23 1.39 3.88 -6.52
CA LYS A 23 0.79 2.97 -7.48
C LYS A 23 0.34 1.72 -6.74
N PHE A 24 -0.84 1.22 -7.09
CA PHE A 24 -1.47 0.08 -6.46
C PHE A 24 -2.03 -0.88 -7.52
N ASP A 25 -1.56 -2.13 -7.49
CA ASP A 25 -2.03 -3.22 -8.35
C ASP A 25 -3.09 -4.04 -7.59
N TYR A 26 -4.37 -3.74 -7.82
CA TYR A 26 -5.47 -4.34 -7.08
C TYR A 26 -5.71 -5.80 -7.46
N GLU A 27 -5.33 -6.24 -8.66
CA GLU A 27 -5.57 -7.61 -9.14
C GLU A 27 -4.80 -8.66 -8.36
N LYS A 28 -3.66 -8.28 -7.77
CA LYS A 28 -2.80 -9.14 -6.94
C LYS A 28 -2.98 -8.88 -5.45
N CYS A 29 -3.86 -7.97 -5.07
CA CYS A 29 -4.10 -7.65 -3.67
C CYS A 29 -4.93 -8.76 -3.02
N ILE A 30 -4.39 -9.38 -1.97
CA ILE A 30 -5.09 -10.42 -1.18
C ILE A 30 -5.91 -9.85 -0.01
N VAL A 31 -6.03 -8.52 0.07
CA VAL A 31 -6.81 -7.82 1.10
C VAL A 31 -6.39 -8.22 2.53
N CYS A 32 -5.09 -8.38 2.77
CA CYS A 32 -4.56 -8.77 4.08
C CYS A 32 -4.66 -7.69 5.18
N GLY A 33 -4.79 -6.42 4.82
CA GLY A 33 -4.93 -5.31 5.77
C GLY A 33 -3.63 -4.73 6.34
N ASN A 34 -2.48 -5.40 6.19
CA ASN A 34 -1.20 -4.95 6.78
C ASN A 34 -0.81 -3.50 6.42
N CYS A 35 -1.12 -3.05 5.19
CA CYS A 35 -0.80 -1.71 4.74
C CYS A 35 -1.60 -0.63 5.50
N VAL A 36 -2.79 -0.94 6.01
CA VAL A 36 -3.63 -0.04 6.82
C VAL A 36 -2.99 0.16 8.19
N GLU A 37 -2.65 -0.94 8.87
CA GLU A 37 -2.03 -0.89 10.21
C GLU A 37 -0.65 -0.24 10.19
N ALA A 38 0.16 -0.54 9.17
CA ALA A 38 1.50 0.03 9.03
C ALA A 38 1.51 1.52 8.63
N CYS A 39 0.36 2.10 8.24
CA CYS A 39 0.31 3.49 7.80
C CYS A 39 0.05 4.44 8.98
N PRO A 40 1.06 5.15 9.52
CA PRO A 40 0.86 6.06 10.65
C PRO A 40 -0.05 7.24 10.31
N LEU A 41 -0.17 7.58 9.02
CA LEU A 41 -1.02 8.65 8.52
C LEU A 41 -2.47 8.21 8.28
N GLN A 42 -2.77 6.91 8.46
CA GLN A 42 -4.09 6.32 8.18
C GLN A 42 -4.60 6.66 6.76
N ALA A 43 -3.68 6.76 5.79
CA ALA A 43 -3.98 7.17 4.42
C ALA A 43 -4.61 6.05 3.57
N ILE A 44 -4.66 4.82 4.08
CA ILE A 44 -5.13 3.64 3.38
C ILE A 44 -6.37 3.12 4.09
N LYS A 45 -7.41 2.78 3.33
CA LYS A 45 -8.64 2.15 3.82
C LYS A 45 -8.98 0.95 2.98
N VAL A 46 -9.45 -0.11 3.62
CA VAL A 46 -10.03 -1.30 2.97
C VAL A 46 -11.54 -1.21 3.15
N ILE A 47 -12.28 -1.36 2.05
CA ILE A 47 -13.75 -1.35 2.03
C ILE A 47 -14.18 -2.73 1.53
N PHE A 48 -15.13 -3.33 2.24
CA PHE A 48 -15.74 -4.63 1.91
C PHE A 48 -17.06 -4.43 1.17
#